data_AF-A0A962C5T8-F1
#
_entry.id   AF-A0A962C5T8-F1
#
_cell.length_a   1.000
_cell.length_b   1.000
_cell.length_c   1.000
_cell.angle_alpha   90.00
_cell.angle_beta   90.00
_cell.angle_gamma   90.00
#
_symmetry.space_group_name_H-M   'P 1'
#
loop_
_entity.id
_entity.type
_entity.pdbx_description
1 polymer ?
#
loop_
_entity_poly.entity_id
_entity_poly.type
_entity_poly.pdbx_seq_one_letter_code
_entity_poly.pdbx_strand_id
1 'polypeptide(L)'
;AMLGLLVASATTTQAAEATDADRVTVNWTDPAQFTEVRYSHAFGQPKPETWLEAMRKTVVQRADKLLKPGQHLDVTFTDVKLAGQYEPWRGPAYRDVRVVRDMYPPRIDLRFSLTDANGTVIASGE
;
A
#
# COMPACT_ATOMS: atom_id res chain seq x y z
N ALA A 1 5.66 14.21 49.09
CA ALA A 1 5.50 12.97 48.28
C ALA A 1 4.64 13.29 47.06
N MET A 2 4.97 12.67 45.92
CA MET A 2 4.69 13.10 44.54
C MET A 2 3.22 13.23 44.13
N LEU A 3 2.97 14.24 43.28
CA LEU A 3 1.85 14.37 42.34
C LEU A 3 1.78 13.15 41.41
N GLY A 4 0.57 12.63 41.17
CA GLY A 4 0.27 11.69 40.10
C GLY A 4 -0.70 12.32 39.10
N LEU A 5 -0.20 12.77 37.95
CA LEU A 5 -0.99 13.24 36.81
C LEU A 5 -1.03 12.10 35.78
N LEU A 6 -2.18 11.44 35.64
CA LEU A 6 -2.44 10.45 34.60
C LEU A 6 -2.86 11.19 33.32
N VAL A 7 -1.95 11.28 32.35
CA VAL A 7 -2.27 11.75 31.00
C VAL A 7 -2.70 10.54 30.18
N ALA A 8 -4.01 10.40 29.96
CA ALA A 8 -4.55 9.43 29.01
C ALA A 8 -4.22 9.90 27.59
N SER A 9 -3.31 9.22 26.91
CA SER A 9 -3.01 9.45 25.50
C SER A 9 -4.06 8.75 24.65
N ALA A 10 -4.96 9.52 24.02
CA ALA A 10 -5.84 9.00 22.99
C ALA A 10 -5.08 8.94 21.67
N THR A 11 -4.78 7.73 21.19
CA THR A 11 -4.27 7.50 19.83
C THR A 11 -5.40 7.71 18.84
N THR A 12 -5.45 8.87 18.20
CA THR A 12 -6.32 9.12 17.05
C THR A 12 -5.77 8.34 15.86
N THR A 13 -6.41 7.22 15.51
CA THR A 13 -6.19 6.57 14.21
C THR A 13 -6.85 7.45 13.16
N GLN A 14 -6.07 8.23 12.43
CA GLN A 14 -6.56 8.99 11.29
C GLN A 14 -6.69 8.03 10.10
N ALA A 15 -7.87 7.46 9.93
CA ALA A 15 -8.24 6.81 8.67
C ALA A 15 -8.36 7.91 7.60
N ALA A 16 -7.53 7.82 6.56
CA ALA A 16 -7.60 8.71 5.41
C ALA A 16 -8.98 8.60 4.74
N GLU A 17 -9.55 9.73 4.35
CA GLU A 17 -10.87 9.83 3.72
C GLU A 17 -10.96 9.01 2.43
N ALA A 18 -11.95 8.12 2.36
CA ALA A 18 -12.25 7.32 1.19
C ALA A 18 -12.81 8.21 0.08
N THR A 19 -12.17 8.20 -1.08
CA THR A 19 -12.86 8.51 -2.35
C THR A 19 -12.32 7.61 -3.46
N ASP A 20 -12.33 6.32 -3.18
CA ASP A 20 -12.39 5.35 -4.26
C ASP A 20 -13.82 5.35 -4.84
N ALA A 21 -14.04 4.72 -5.99
CA ALA A 21 -15.40 4.48 -6.48
C ALA A 21 -16.23 3.92 -5.31
N ASP A 22 -17.50 4.34 -5.17
CA ASP A 22 -18.40 4.06 -4.01
C ASP A 22 -18.46 2.58 -3.55
N ARG A 23 -17.84 1.66 -4.30
CA ARG A 23 -17.93 0.21 -4.21
C ARG A 23 -16.56 -0.49 -4.08
N VAL A 24 -15.45 0.24 -4.09
CA VAL A 24 -14.11 -0.29 -3.87
C VAL A 24 -13.45 0.59 -2.82
N THR A 25 -12.74 0.04 -1.85
CA THR A 25 -11.91 0.80 -0.92
C THR A 25 -10.51 0.20 -0.94
N VAL A 26 -9.50 1.04 -1.10
CA VAL A 26 -8.09 0.68 -1.13
C VAL A 26 -7.36 1.41 -0.02
N ASN A 27 -6.61 0.66 0.78
CA ASN A 27 -5.82 1.15 1.90
C ASN A 27 -4.40 0.57 1.83
N TRP A 28 -3.53 1.06 2.70
CA TRP A 28 -2.20 0.52 2.91
C TRP A 28 -1.81 0.66 4.38
N THR A 29 -1.00 -0.27 4.88
CA THR A 29 -0.35 -0.14 6.20
C THR A 29 0.73 0.95 6.17
N ASP A 30 1.42 1.20 7.30
CA ASP A 30 2.50 2.18 7.39
C ASP A 30 3.54 1.97 6.26
N PRO A 31 3.63 2.90 5.27
CA PRO A 31 4.52 2.72 4.14
C PRO A 31 5.99 2.67 4.53
N ALA A 32 6.36 3.21 5.69
CA ALA A 32 7.74 3.13 6.19
C ALA A 32 8.18 1.68 6.49
N GLN A 33 7.24 0.75 6.67
CA GLN A 33 7.53 -0.66 6.90
C GLN A 33 7.69 -1.47 5.61
N PHE A 34 7.31 -0.91 4.45
CA PHE A 34 7.37 -1.64 3.20
C PHE A 34 8.80 -1.97 2.76
N THR A 35 8.97 -3.15 2.17
CA THR A 35 10.26 -3.66 1.66
C THR A 35 10.86 -2.70 0.64
N GLU A 36 10.05 -2.05 -0.20
CA GLU A 36 10.52 -0.99 -1.09
C GLU A 36 11.16 0.17 -0.33
N VAL A 37 10.49 0.69 0.70
CA VAL A 37 10.96 1.87 1.44
C VAL A 37 12.17 1.55 2.30
N ARG A 38 12.21 0.36 2.90
CA ARG A 38 13.28 -0.07 3.80
C ARG A 38 14.56 -0.50 3.10
N TYR A 39 14.47 -0.95 1.84
CA TYR A 39 15.61 -1.58 1.17
C TYR A 39 15.92 -1.03 -0.21
N SER A 40 15.01 -0.30 -0.87
CA SER A 40 15.31 0.43 -2.09
C SER A 40 15.65 1.86 -1.71
N HIS A 41 16.93 2.22 -1.78
CA HIS A 41 17.38 3.58 -1.53
C HIS A 41 18.13 4.12 -2.74
N ALA A 42 17.66 5.24 -3.27
CA ALA A 42 18.40 6.10 -4.16
C ALA A 42 18.14 7.56 -3.87
N PHE A 43 19.02 8.41 -4.36
CA PHE A 43 18.78 9.83 -4.37
C PHE A 43 17.57 10.14 -5.28
N GLY A 44 16.62 10.94 -4.79
CA GLY A 44 15.48 11.39 -5.58
C GLY A 44 14.42 10.32 -5.88
N GLN A 45 14.40 9.20 -5.14
CA GLN A 45 13.37 8.18 -5.36
C GLN A 45 11.94 8.71 -5.11
N PRO A 46 10.94 8.26 -5.89
CA PRO A 46 9.55 8.63 -5.68
C PRO A 46 9.10 8.31 -4.26
N LYS A 47 8.31 9.21 -3.66
CA LYS A 47 7.73 8.95 -2.35
C LYS A 47 6.72 7.80 -2.43
N PRO A 48 6.51 7.04 -1.33
CA PRO A 48 5.60 5.91 -1.30
C PRO A 48 4.21 6.21 -1.87
N GLU A 49 3.69 7.38 -1.54
CA GLU A 49 2.34 7.82 -1.92
C GLU A 49 2.18 7.91 -3.45
N THR A 50 3.26 8.20 -4.18
CA THR A 50 3.20 8.35 -5.64
C THR A 50 2.84 7.04 -6.34
N TRP A 51 3.50 5.94 -5.94
CA TRP A 51 3.24 4.65 -6.56
C TRP A 51 2.08 3.90 -5.88
N LEU A 52 1.80 4.15 -4.59
CA LEU A 52 0.60 3.63 -3.92
C LEU A 52 -0.67 4.17 -4.59
N GLU A 53 -0.70 5.45 -4.95
CA GLU A 53 -1.84 6.05 -5.64
C GLU A 53 -2.04 5.46 -7.04
N ALA A 54 -0.94 5.21 -7.77
CA ALA A 54 -1.00 4.53 -9.06
C ALA A 54 -1.54 3.09 -8.93
N MET A 55 -1.18 2.38 -7.85
CA MET A 55 -1.70 1.05 -7.54
C MET A 55 -3.19 1.11 -7.16
N ARG A 56 -3.60 2.03 -6.30
CA ARG A 56 -5.03 2.30 -5.96
C ARG A 56 -5.86 2.46 -7.22
N LYS A 57 -5.46 3.40 -8.09
CA LYS A 57 -6.14 3.66 -9.36
C LYS A 57 -6.29 2.38 -10.19
N THR A 58 -5.25 1.56 -10.25
CA THR A 58 -5.26 0.29 -10.99
C THR A 58 -6.23 -0.73 -10.37
N VAL A 59 -6.25 -0.85 -9.04
CA VAL A 59 -7.17 -1.74 -8.32
C VAL A 59 -8.61 -1.31 -8.56
N VAL A 60 -8.94 -0.03 -8.34
CA VAL A 60 -10.29 0.52 -8.56
C VAL A 60 -10.75 0.26 -10.00
N GLN A 61 -9.93 0.63 -10.99
CA GLN A 61 -10.27 0.43 -12.41
C GLN A 61 -10.50 -1.02 -12.82
N ARG A 62 -9.82 -1.97 -12.18
CA ARG A 62 -9.98 -3.41 -12.46
C ARG A 62 -11.18 -3.98 -11.70
N ALA A 63 -11.31 -3.66 -10.42
CA ALA A 63 -12.37 -4.15 -9.56
C ALA A 63 -13.75 -3.67 -10.04
N ASP A 64 -13.90 -2.39 -10.43
CA ASP A 64 -15.17 -1.85 -10.95
C ASP A 64 -15.74 -2.65 -12.13
N LYS A 65 -14.88 -3.25 -12.95
CA LYS A 65 -15.29 -4.07 -14.10
C LYS A 65 -15.72 -5.48 -13.71
N LEU A 66 -15.33 -5.94 -12.53
CA LEU A 66 -15.53 -7.31 -12.06
C LEU A 66 -16.64 -7.42 -11.01
N LEU A 67 -16.89 -6.36 -10.25
CA LEU A 67 -17.90 -6.35 -9.20
C LEU A 67 -19.33 -6.41 -9.75
N LYS A 68 -20.11 -7.38 -9.28
CA LYS A 68 -21.55 -7.46 -9.54
C LYS A 68 -22.28 -6.35 -8.77
N PRO A 69 -23.45 -5.87 -9.22
CA PRO A 69 -24.22 -4.84 -8.51
C PRO A 69 -24.36 -5.11 -7.00
N GLY A 70 -24.19 -4.06 -6.19
CA GLY A 70 -24.27 -4.12 -4.73
C GLY A 70 -23.05 -4.69 -3.99
N GLN A 71 -22.10 -5.35 -4.68
CA GLN A 71 -20.86 -5.80 -4.04
C GLN A 71 -19.93 -4.63 -3.67
N HIS A 72 -19.15 -4.80 -2.60
CA HIS A 72 -18.06 -3.89 -2.20
C HIS A 72 -16.75 -4.67 -2.01
N LEU A 73 -15.63 -4.10 -2.47
CA LEU A 73 -14.29 -4.69 -2.30
C LEU A 73 -13.40 -3.80 -1.43
N ASP A 74 -12.92 -4.34 -0.32
CA ASP A 74 -11.90 -3.73 0.53
C ASP A 74 -10.55 -4.39 0.25
N VAL A 75 -9.53 -3.60 -0.07
CA VAL A 75 -8.14 -4.05 -0.28
C VAL A 75 -7.22 -3.25 0.63
N THR A 76 -6.27 -3.91 1.29
CA THR A 76 -5.21 -3.26 2.06
C THR A 76 -3.86 -3.82 1.66
N PHE A 77 -2.99 -2.99 1.08
CA PHE A 77 -1.60 -3.38 0.85
C PHE A 77 -0.85 -3.48 2.18
N THR A 78 -0.18 -4.61 2.42
CA THR A 78 0.56 -4.92 3.65
C THR A 78 2.06 -4.92 3.46
N ASP A 79 2.54 -5.22 2.25
CA ASP A 79 3.92 -5.00 1.82
C ASP A 79 4.00 -4.73 0.32
N VAL A 80 4.96 -3.91 -0.10
CA VAL A 80 5.24 -3.65 -1.51
C VAL A 80 6.75 -3.63 -1.74
N LYS A 81 7.18 -4.36 -2.77
CA LYS A 81 8.51 -4.29 -3.38
C LYS A 81 8.34 -4.03 -4.88
N LEU A 82 8.87 -2.91 -5.35
CA LEU A 82 8.82 -2.58 -6.78
C LEU A 82 9.90 -3.37 -7.54
N ALA A 83 9.67 -3.59 -8.84
CA ALA A 83 10.59 -4.32 -9.69
C ALA A 83 11.96 -3.62 -9.77
N GLY A 84 13.04 -4.39 -9.68
CA GLY A 84 14.40 -3.85 -9.76
C GLY A 84 14.88 -3.14 -8.49
N GLN A 85 16.17 -2.79 -8.50
CA GLN A 85 16.91 -2.26 -7.37
C GLN A 85 17.91 -1.21 -7.87
N TYR A 86 18.36 -0.31 -6.99
CA TYR A 86 19.47 0.59 -7.29
C TYR A 86 20.81 -0.10 -7.01
N GLU A 87 21.76 0.03 -7.94
CA GLU A 87 23.08 -0.60 -7.88
C GLU A 87 24.22 0.44 -7.87
N PRO A 88 24.37 1.25 -6.81
CA PRO A 88 25.33 2.38 -6.78
C PRO A 88 26.80 1.95 -6.86
N TRP A 89 27.11 0.68 -6.56
CA TRP A 89 28.46 0.11 -6.72
C TRP A 89 28.92 0.04 -8.18
N ARG A 90 28.02 0.26 -9.16
CA ARG A 90 28.37 0.39 -10.59
C ARG A 90 29.02 1.73 -10.95
N GLY A 91 29.07 2.66 -10.00
CA GLY A 91 29.73 3.95 -10.16
C GLY A 91 28.78 5.15 -10.12
N PRO A 92 29.33 6.38 -10.21
CA PRO A 92 28.57 7.60 -9.96
C PRO A 92 27.34 7.81 -10.85
N ALA A 93 27.37 7.30 -12.09
CA ALA A 93 26.27 7.40 -13.04
C ALA A 93 25.07 6.47 -12.73
N TYR A 94 25.19 5.57 -11.74
CA TYR A 94 24.16 4.60 -11.37
C TYR A 94 23.51 4.88 -10.01
N ARG A 95 23.71 6.08 -9.45
CA ARG A 95 23.20 6.44 -8.11
C ARG A 95 21.68 6.59 -8.05
N ASP A 96 21.05 6.80 -9.20
CA ASP A 96 19.63 7.02 -9.42
C ASP A 96 19.05 6.12 -10.52
N VAL A 97 19.85 5.17 -11.03
CA VAL A 97 19.44 4.23 -12.06
C VAL A 97 18.87 2.97 -11.42
N ARG A 98 17.58 2.73 -11.64
CA ARG A 98 16.92 1.49 -11.21
C ARG A 98 17.18 0.37 -12.23
N VAL A 99 17.78 -0.72 -11.77
CA VAL A 99 18.14 -1.88 -12.59
C VAL A 99 17.12 -3.00 -12.38
N VAL A 100 16.42 -3.40 -13.44
CA VAL A 100 15.43 -4.49 -13.42
C VAL A 100 16.10 -5.80 -13.84
N ARG A 101 16.00 -6.82 -12.99
CA ARG A 101 16.61 -8.15 -13.16
C ARG A 101 15.76 -9.22 -12.51
N ASP A 102 15.91 -10.46 -12.95
CA ASP A 102 15.17 -11.61 -12.41
C ASP A 102 15.38 -11.81 -10.91
N MET A 103 16.58 -11.50 -10.40
CA MET A 103 16.90 -11.56 -8.97
C MET A 103 16.19 -10.45 -8.14
N TYR A 104 15.63 -9.43 -8.79
CA TYR A 104 14.89 -8.34 -8.15
C TYR A 104 13.42 -8.32 -8.62
N PRO A 105 12.66 -9.40 -8.37
CA PRO A 105 11.28 -9.48 -8.79
C PRO A 105 10.42 -8.48 -7.98
N PRO A 106 9.35 -7.92 -8.59
CA PRO A 106 8.35 -7.20 -7.84
C PRO A 106 7.58 -8.15 -6.92
N ARG A 107 7.11 -7.65 -5.78
CA ARG A 107 6.23 -8.35 -4.84
C ARG A 107 5.19 -7.38 -4.29
N ILE A 108 3.97 -7.86 -4.13
CA ILE A 108 2.91 -7.17 -3.42
C ILE A 108 2.26 -8.19 -2.50
N ASP A 109 2.21 -7.87 -1.21
CA ASP A 109 1.42 -8.60 -0.24
C ASP A 109 0.22 -7.69 0.12
N LEU A 110 -0.97 -8.26 0.17
CA LEU A 110 -2.20 -7.52 0.44
C LEU A 110 -3.20 -8.39 1.17
N ARG A 111 -4.15 -7.75 1.84
CA ARG A 111 -5.35 -8.40 2.37
C ARG A 111 -6.57 -7.88 1.63
N PHE A 112 -7.58 -8.70 1.46
CA PHE A 112 -8.84 -8.24 0.87
C PHE A 112 -10.07 -8.89 1.49
N SER A 113 -11.20 -8.19 1.37
CA SER A 113 -12.54 -8.67 1.70
C SER A 113 -13.52 -8.21 0.61
N LEU A 114 -14.31 -9.14 0.08
CA LEU A 114 -15.39 -8.88 -0.86
C LEU A 114 -16.71 -9.14 -0.15
N THR A 115 -17.59 -8.15 -0.15
CA THR A 115 -18.94 -8.25 0.43
C THR A 115 -20.01 -8.21 -0.64
N ASP A 116 -21.17 -8.82 -0.36
CA ASP A 116 -22.36 -8.72 -1.18
C ASP A 116 -23.21 -7.48 -0.83
N ALA A 117 -24.35 -7.32 -1.51
CA ALA A 117 -25.29 -6.21 -1.30
C ALA A 117 -25.90 -6.15 0.11
N ASN A 118 -25.84 -7.24 0.87
CA ASN A 118 -26.33 -7.30 2.24
C ASN A 118 -25.20 -7.05 3.26
N GLY A 119 -23.98 -6.78 2.79
CA GLY A 119 -22.79 -6.62 3.63
C GLY A 119 -22.18 -7.94 4.10
N THR A 120 -22.61 -9.08 3.56
CA THR A 120 -22.04 -10.39 3.92
C THR A 120 -20.72 -10.61 3.20
N VAL A 121 -19.66 -11.00 3.91
CA VAL A 121 -18.37 -11.36 3.30
C VAL A 121 -18.53 -12.65 2.50
N ILE A 122 -18.27 -12.57 1.20
CA ILE A 122 -18.40 -13.69 0.25
C ILE A 122 -17.04 -14.19 -0.27
N ALA A 123 -15.97 -13.41 -0.08
CA ALA A 123 -14.59 -13.87 -0.28
C ALA A 123 -13.63 -13.00 0.54
N SER A 124 -12.51 -13.57 0.98
CA SER A 124 -11.43 -12.85 1.62
C SER A 124 -10.10 -13.59 1.46
N GLY A 125 -8.99 -12.91 1.70
CA GLY A 125 -7.66 -13.51 1.63
C GLY A 125 -6.53 -12.57 2.04
N GLU A 126 -5.34 -13.17 2.12
CA GLU A 126 -4.02 -12.54 2.34
C GLU A 126 -2.98 -13.23 1.43
#